data_AF-A0A9R1UJS8-F1
#
_entry.id   AF-A0A9R1UJS8-F1
#
_cell.length_a   1.000
_cell.length_b   1.000
_cell.length_c   1.000
_cell.angle_alpha   90.00
_cell.angle_beta   90.00
_cell.angle_gamma   90.00
#
_symmetry.space_group_name_H-M   'P 1'
#
loop_
_entity.id
_entity.type
_entity.pdbx_description
1 polymer ?
#
loop_
_entity_poly.entity_id
_entity_poly.type
_entity_poly.pdbx_seq_one_letter_code
_entity_poly.pdbx_strand_id
1 'polypeptide(L)'
;MEDPYYSGTSRRKVSQINYLHHYKVDVFIVVIDMQSQKLNNRFNEINTPLLVSMAYLCPSKCLQTFNVDEILKIASLYFNEFPEHDLGALRASLQNYIVDVRCNTSCFRLVV
;
A
#
# COMPACT_ATOMS: atom_id res chain seq x y z
N MET A 1 -11.35 40.42 1.28
CA MET A 1 -10.96 39.04 0.92
C MET A 1 -10.99 39.03 -0.58
N GLU A 2 -9.84 39.29 -1.20
CA GLU A 2 -9.72 39.54 -2.64
C GLU A 2 -9.58 38.19 -3.35
N ASP A 3 -10.56 37.84 -4.18
CA ASP A 3 -10.60 36.60 -4.97
C ASP A 3 -9.80 36.82 -6.27
N PRO A 4 -8.70 36.08 -6.55
CA PRO A 4 -7.66 36.48 -7.49
C PRO A 4 -8.04 36.35 -8.99
N TYR A 5 -9.33 36.25 -9.33
CA TYR A 5 -9.80 35.85 -10.66
C TYR A 5 -10.56 36.93 -11.45
N TYR A 6 -10.47 38.21 -11.07
CA TYR A 6 -11.05 39.29 -11.86
C TYR A 6 -10.12 39.75 -13.00
N SER A 7 -10.25 39.11 -14.18
CA SER A 7 -9.69 39.60 -15.44
C SER A 7 -10.81 39.87 -16.46
N GLY A 8 -10.77 41.06 -17.07
CA GLY A 8 -11.85 41.73 -17.79
C GLY A 8 -12.31 41.10 -19.11
N THR A 9 -12.91 39.91 -19.06
CA THR A 9 -13.74 39.37 -20.15
C THR A 9 -15.21 39.33 -19.73
N SER A 10 -16.14 39.31 -20.71
CA SER A 10 -17.59 39.33 -20.49
C SER A 10 -18.00 38.43 -19.32
N ARG A 11 -18.69 39.02 -18.33
CA ARG A 11 -19.06 38.38 -17.04
C ARG A 11 -19.65 36.98 -17.20
N ARG A 12 -20.41 36.73 -18.28
CA ARG A 12 -21.02 35.41 -18.58
C ARG A 12 -20.02 34.35 -19.04
N LYS A 13 -18.99 34.72 -19.80
CA LYS A 13 -17.94 33.77 -20.23
C LYS A 13 -17.02 33.43 -19.08
N VAL A 14 -16.64 34.42 -18.26
CA VAL A 14 -15.81 34.20 -17.07
C VAL A 14 -16.50 33.27 -16.08
N SER A 15 -17.78 33.52 -15.76
CA SER A 15 -18.52 32.66 -14.85
C SER A 15 -18.68 31.23 -15.39
N GLN A 16 -18.94 31.06 -16.69
CA GLN A 16 -19.08 29.73 -17.30
C GLN A 16 -17.75 28.94 -17.33
N ILE A 17 -16.62 29.63 -17.57
CA ILE A 17 -15.28 29.02 -17.47
C ILE A 17 -14.97 28.63 -16.01
N ASN A 18 -15.32 29.49 -15.05
CA ASN A 18 -15.06 29.24 -13.63
C ASN A 18 -15.88 28.05 -13.10
N TYR A 19 -17.17 27.97 -13.47
CA TYR A 19 -18.00 26.80 -13.15
C TYR A 19 -17.47 25.52 -13.82
N LEU A 20 -17.08 25.59 -15.08
CA LEU A 20 -16.54 24.43 -15.79
C LEU A 20 -15.24 23.92 -15.14
N HIS A 21 -14.35 24.84 -14.76
CA HIS A 21 -13.11 24.53 -14.05
C HIS A 21 -13.40 23.89 -12.70
N HIS A 22 -14.29 24.49 -11.90
CA HIS A 22 -14.67 23.97 -10.60
C HIS A 22 -15.14 22.51 -10.65
N TYR A 23 -16.07 22.20 -11.55
CA TYR A 23 -16.60 20.84 -11.68
C TYR A 23 -15.62 19.85 -12.32
N LYS A 24 -14.74 20.30 -13.22
CA LYS A 24 -13.80 19.41 -13.92
C LYS A 24 -12.45 19.23 -13.21
N VAL A 25 -12.06 20.17 -12.36
CA VAL A 25 -10.71 20.21 -11.79
C VAL A 25 -10.81 20.18 -10.27
N ASP A 26 -11.44 21.19 -9.65
CA ASP A 26 -11.44 21.32 -8.18
C ASP A 26 -12.11 20.11 -7.50
N VAL A 27 -13.24 19.66 -8.02
CA VAL A 27 -13.93 18.46 -7.49
C VAL A 27 -13.03 17.22 -7.57
N PHE A 28 -12.31 17.04 -8.68
CA PHE A 28 -11.40 15.90 -8.83
C PHE A 28 -10.21 16.00 -7.91
N ILE A 29 -9.63 17.20 -7.72
CA ILE A 29 -8.55 17.44 -6.77
C ILE A 29 -8.99 17.04 -5.36
N VAL A 30 -10.17 17.50 -4.92
CA VAL A 30 -10.71 17.14 -3.59
C VAL A 30 -10.88 15.63 -3.45
N VAL A 31 -11.36 14.93 -4.48
CA VAL A 31 -11.48 13.48 -4.46
C VAL A 31 -10.10 12.81 -4.40
N ILE A 32 -9.12 13.28 -5.17
CA ILE A 32 -7.75 12.76 -5.17
C ILE A 32 -7.10 12.95 -3.80
N ASP A 33 -7.24 14.12 -3.19
CA ASP A 33 -6.71 14.41 -1.86
C ASP A 33 -7.36 13.51 -0.80
N MET A 34 -8.67 13.32 -0.87
CA MET A 34 -9.41 12.43 0.02
C MET A 34 -8.95 10.97 -0.11
N GLN A 35 -8.73 10.48 -1.34
CA GLN A 35 -8.22 9.13 -1.55
C GLN A 35 -6.77 8.99 -1.07
N SER A 36 -5.93 9.99 -1.35
CA SER A 36 -4.54 10.04 -0.89
C SER A 36 -4.45 10.00 0.63
N GLN A 37 -5.30 10.76 1.33
CA GLN A 37 -5.36 10.73 2.78
C GLN A 37 -5.79 9.37 3.33
N LYS A 38 -6.82 8.75 2.73
CA LYS A 38 -7.26 7.40 3.12
C LYS A 38 -6.17 6.35 2.90
N LEU A 39 -5.44 6.45 1.79
CA LEU A 39 -4.31 5.57 1.51
C LEU A 39 -3.20 5.79 2.52
N ASN A 40 -2.81 7.03 2.81
CA ASN A 40 -1.78 7.35 3.79
C ASN A 40 -2.15 6.85 5.20
N ASN A 41 -3.42 6.94 5.58
CA ASN A 41 -3.90 6.40 6.86
C ASN A 41 -3.82 4.87 6.92
N ARG A 42 -4.05 4.18 5.79
CA ARG A 42 -3.98 2.71 5.71
C ARG A 42 -2.55 2.21 5.57
N PHE A 43 -1.71 2.92 4.81
CA PHE A 43 -0.33 2.59 4.47
C PHE A 43 0.64 3.50 5.23
N ASN A 44 0.50 3.52 6.55
CA ASN A 44 1.44 4.22 7.42
C ASN A 44 2.78 3.46 7.53
N GLU A 45 3.72 3.99 8.30
CA GLU A 45 5.07 3.45 8.47
C GLU A 45 5.11 2.00 9.00
N ILE A 46 4.03 1.51 9.60
CA ILE A 46 3.93 0.15 10.15
C ILE A 46 3.22 -0.79 9.16
N ASN A 47 2.09 -0.33 8.62
CA ASN A 47 1.24 -1.14 7.74
C ASN A 47 1.84 -1.34 6.35
N THR A 48 2.64 -0.39 5.85
CA THR A 48 3.30 -0.52 4.54
C THR A 48 4.34 -1.64 4.55
N PRO A 49 5.30 -1.69 5.51
CA PRO A 49 6.17 -2.85 5.66
C PRO A 49 5.41 -4.16 5.80
N LEU A 50 4.32 -4.20 6.58
CA LEU A 50 3.50 -5.40 6.72
C LEU A 50 2.96 -5.91 5.38
N LEU A 51 2.37 -5.03 4.57
CA LEU A 51 1.86 -5.43 3.26
C LEU A 51 2.99 -5.97 2.35
N VAL A 52 4.15 -5.31 2.35
CA VAL A 52 5.32 -5.75 1.58
C VAL A 52 5.77 -7.14 2.03
N SER A 53 5.80 -7.39 3.35
CA SER A 53 6.13 -8.71 3.89
C SER A 53 5.10 -9.79 3.55
N MET A 54 3.82 -9.46 3.47
CA MET A 54 2.81 -10.39 2.95
C MET A 54 3.07 -10.76 1.49
N ALA A 55 3.59 -9.84 0.68
CA ALA A 55 3.97 -10.15 -0.70
C ALA A 55 5.15 -11.14 -0.76
N TYR A 56 6.06 -11.10 0.24
CA TYR A 56 7.14 -12.08 0.34
C TYR A 56 6.64 -13.49 0.66
N LEU A 57 5.54 -13.61 1.40
CA LEU A 57 4.90 -14.91 1.66
C LEU A 57 4.29 -15.54 0.39
N CYS A 58 4.27 -14.85 -0.75
CA CYS A 58 3.67 -15.38 -1.97
C CYS A 58 4.50 -16.55 -2.57
N PRO A 59 3.93 -17.76 -2.71
CA PRO A 59 4.64 -18.90 -3.30
C PRO A 59 4.99 -18.73 -4.77
N SER A 60 4.32 -17.82 -5.49
CA SER A 60 4.43 -17.68 -6.95
C SER A 60 5.83 -17.30 -7.44
N LYS A 61 6.64 -16.67 -6.59
CA LYS A 61 8.05 -16.32 -6.87
C LYS A 61 9.03 -17.20 -6.12
N CYS A 62 8.58 -18.37 -5.65
CA CYS A 62 9.41 -19.36 -4.96
C CYS A 62 10.19 -18.76 -3.79
N LEU A 63 9.61 -17.74 -3.15
CA LEU A 63 10.20 -17.06 -2.00
C LEU A 63 11.58 -16.44 -2.30
N GLN A 64 11.86 -16.02 -3.55
CA GLN A 64 13.18 -15.46 -3.94
C GLN A 64 13.60 -14.24 -3.10
N THR A 65 12.65 -13.41 -2.68
CA THR A 65 12.90 -12.22 -1.85
C THR A 65 12.44 -12.42 -0.40
N PHE A 66 12.15 -13.66 -0.01
CA PHE A 66 11.61 -13.95 1.31
C PHE A 66 12.68 -13.90 2.39
N ASN A 67 12.43 -13.11 3.43
CA ASN A 67 13.31 -12.99 4.58
C ASN A 67 12.50 -13.20 5.87
N VAL A 68 12.82 -14.28 6.59
CA VAL A 68 12.18 -14.64 7.87
C VAL A 68 12.39 -13.54 8.91
N ASP A 69 13.58 -12.96 8.98
CA ASP A 69 13.91 -11.94 9.99
C ASP A 69 13.18 -10.61 9.73
N GLU A 70 12.93 -10.26 8.47
CA GLU A 70 12.10 -9.10 8.13
C GLU A 70 10.65 -9.29 8.57
N ILE A 71 10.09 -10.49 8.37
CA ILE A 71 8.72 -10.81 8.81
C ILE A 71 8.61 -10.78 10.33
N LEU A 72 9.61 -11.33 11.04
CA LEU A 72 9.62 -11.30 12.50
C LEU A 72 9.80 -9.89 13.05
N LYS A 73 10.62 -9.05 12.41
CA LYS A 73 10.76 -7.64 12.76
C LYS A 73 9.42 -6.92 12.65
N ILE A 74 8.63 -7.20 11.62
CA ILE A 74 7.30 -6.60 11.48
C ILE A 74 6.30 -7.19 12.47
N ALA A 75 6.33 -8.50 12.73
CA ALA A 75 5.49 -9.12 13.76
C ALA A 75 5.72 -8.46 15.13
N SER A 76 6.97 -8.10 15.47
CA SER A 76 7.28 -7.37 16.70
C SER A 76 6.68 -5.97 16.80
N LEU A 77 6.31 -5.34 15.67
CA LEU A 77 5.60 -4.05 15.67
C LEU A 77 4.13 -4.21 16.10
N TYR A 78 3.60 -5.44 16.06
CA TYR A 78 2.24 -5.79 16.46
C TYR A 78 2.26 -6.63 17.74
N PHE A 79 2.92 -6.17 18.79
CA PHE A 79 3.09 -6.89 20.07
C PHE A 79 1.77 -7.37 20.72
N ASN A 80 0.65 -6.71 20.45
CA ASN A 80 -0.68 -7.13 20.91
C ASN A 80 -1.18 -8.41 20.21
N GLU A 81 -0.84 -8.58 18.94
CA GLU A 81 -1.26 -9.73 18.12
C GLU A 81 -0.19 -10.82 18.09
N PHE A 82 1.08 -10.43 18.22
CA PHE A 82 2.25 -11.31 18.22
C PHE A 82 3.13 -10.98 19.43
N PRO A 83 2.78 -11.50 20.62
CA PRO A 83 3.62 -11.33 21.80
C PRO A 83 4.97 -12.02 21.60
N GLU A 84 6.00 -11.55 22.29
CA GLU A 84 7.40 -11.98 22.06
C GLU A 84 7.60 -13.50 22.19
N HIS A 85 6.85 -14.15 23.09
CA HIS A 85 6.91 -15.60 23.29
C HIS A 85 6.41 -16.40 22.07
N ASP A 86 5.53 -15.82 21.24
CA ASP A 86 5.00 -16.46 20.03
C ASP A 86 5.93 -16.30 18.82
N LEU A 87 6.88 -15.35 18.86
CA LEU A 87 7.82 -15.12 17.75
C LEU A 87 8.70 -16.33 17.46
N GLY A 88 9.03 -17.13 18.49
CA GLY A 88 9.77 -18.37 18.32
C GLY A 88 8.98 -19.43 17.53
N ALA A 89 7.71 -19.61 17.87
CA ALA A 89 6.80 -20.52 17.16
C ALA A 89 6.54 -20.02 15.72
N LEU A 90 6.36 -18.71 15.54
CA LEU A 90 6.23 -18.09 14.23
C LEU A 90 7.47 -18.33 13.36
N ARG A 91 8.68 -18.17 13.90
CA ARG A 91 9.94 -18.47 13.17
C ARG A 91 9.96 -19.91 12.68
N ALA A 92 9.65 -20.86 13.55
CA ALA A 92 9.63 -22.28 13.18
C ALA A 92 8.59 -22.56 12.09
N SER A 93 7.39 -21.98 12.21
CA SER A 93 6.33 -22.09 11.19
C SER A 93 6.77 -21.54 9.83
N LEU A 94 7.41 -20.36 9.81
CA LEU A 94 7.92 -19.75 8.58
C LEU A 94 9.05 -20.58 7.94
N GLN A 95 9.90 -21.22 8.74
CA GLN A 95 10.93 -22.13 8.23
C GLN A 95 10.32 -23.37 7.59
N ASN A 96 9.32 -23.99 8.23
CA ASN A 96 8.58 -25.11 7.66
C ASN A 96 7.89 -24.69 6.35
N TYR A 97 7.27 -23.52 6.32
CA TYR A 97 6.65 -22.97 5.11
C TYR A 97 7.65 -22.83 3.95
N ILE A 98 8.86 -22.34 4.21
CA ILE A 98 9.91 -22.27 3.17
C ILE A 98 10.22 -23.65 2.60
N VAL A 99 10.40 -24.65 3.48
CA VAL A 99 10.69 -26.02 3.08
C VAL A 99 9.54 -26.55 2.24
N ASP A 100 8.29 -26.41 2.70
CA ASP A 100 7.11 -26.88 2.00
C ASP A 100 6.94 -26.22 0.63
N VAL A 101 7.11 -24.90 0.51
CA VAL A 101 7.01 -24.21 -0.78
C VAL A 101 8.12 -24.72 -1.71
N ARG A 102 9.36 -24.81 -1.25
CA ARG A 102 10.50 -25.27 -2.07
C ARG A 102 10.43 -26.75 -2.44
N CYS A 103 9.81 -27.58 -1.61
CA CYS A 103 9.65 -29.02 -1.85
C CYS A 103 8.43 -29.35 -2.71
N ASN A 104 7.32 -28.59 -2.57
CA ASN A 104 6.10 -28.81 -3.36
C ASN A 104 6.10 -28.08 -4.70
N THR A 105 6.91 -27.02 -4.85
CA THR A 105 7.12 -26.39 -6.16
C THR A 105 8.46 -26.82 -6.73
N SER A 106 8.39 -27.59 -7.82
CA SER A 106 9.23 -27.22 -8.95
C SER A 106 8.78 -25.80 -9.28
N CYS A 107 9.58 -24.79 -8.89
CA CYS A 107 9.37 -23.40 -9.24
C CYS A 107 8.96 -23.35 -10.72
N PHE A 108 7.65 -23.21 -11.02
CA PHE A 108 7.10 -23.76 -12.26
C PHE A 108 7.85 -23.18 -13.45
N ARG A 109 8.42 -24.10 -14.24
CA ARG A 109 9.23 -23.91 -15.44
C ARG A 109 8.81 -22.65 -16.19
N LEU A 110 9.72 -21.65 -16.23
CA LEU A 110 9.83 -20.74 -17.36
C LEU A 110 10.22 -21.56 -18.60
N VAL A 111 9.26 -22.25 -19.21
CA VAL A 111 9.26 -22.60 -20.64
C VAL A 111 7.80 -22.83 -21.04
N VAL A 112 7.12 -21.78 -21.52
CA VAL A 112 6.53 -21.71 -22.87
C VAL A 112 6.56 -20.25 -23.29
#